data_AF-A0A534HE89-F1
#
_entry.id   AF-A0A534HE89-F1
#
_cell.length_a   1.000
_cell.length_b   1.000
_cell.length_c   1.000
_cell.angle_alpha   90.00
_cell.angle_beta   90.00
_cell.angle_gamma   90.00
#
_symmetry.space_group_name_H-M   'P 1'
#
loop_
_entity.id
_entity.type
_entity.pdbx_description
1 polymer ?
#
loop_
_entity_poly.entity_id
_entity_poly.type
_entity_poly.pdbx_seq_one_letter_code
_entity_poly.pdbx_strand_id
1 'polypeptide(L)'
;MTRCAAIAAPDERLACYDALVCAGIVAAQERLAWDVQTSPGDAVRPKSSATDTQSFGLSPRQLPATPEGPKLIKALVTRVTVDRAGNVLMSLDNGQSWTFNDQDALFRPGDSVTIRRAALGSFLLTAGRRSYRARRVQ
;
A
#
# COMPACT_ATOMS: atom_id res chain seq x y z
N MET A 1 -14.55 11.55 -25.90
CA MET A 1 -15.60 11.65 -24.87
C MET A 1 -16.48 12.91 -25.02
N THR A 2 -16.56 13.53 -26.20
CA THR A 2 -17.14 14.88 -26.36
C THR A 2 -18.63 14.90 -26.75
N ARG A 3 -19.25 13.75 -27.02
CA ARG A 3 -20.63 13.69 -27.56
C ARG A 3 -21.72 14.07 -26.55
N CYS A 4 -21.68 13.55 -25.31
CA CYS A 4 -22.71 13.90 -24.31
C CYS A 4 -22.58 15.35 -23.81
N ALA A 5 -21.38 15.93 -23.83
CA ALA A 5 -21.14 17.31 -23.37
C ALA A 5 -21.80 18.38 -24.26
N ALA A 6 -22.11 18.06 -25.52
CA ALA A 6 -22.76 18.97 -26.46
C ALA A 6 -24.29 19.02 -26.33
N ILE A 7 -24.90 18.17 -25.48
CA ILE A 7 -26.35 18.13 -25.29
C ILE A 7 -26.77 19.29 -24.38
N ALA A 8 -27.67 20.14 -24.88
CA ALA A 8 -28.15 21.32 -24.15
C ALA A 8 -29.21 20.99 -23.10
N ALA A 9 -30.09 20.02 -23.38
CA ALA A 9 -31.13 19.58 -22.46
C ALA A 9 -30.52 18.87 -21.23
N PRO A 10 -30.78 19.32 -20.00
CA PRO A 10 -30.14 18.77 -18.80
C PRO A 10 -30.43 17.28 -18.57
N ASP A 11 -31.69 16.87 -18.73
CA ASP A 11 -32.12 15.49 -18.48
C ASP A 11 -31.58 14.51 -19.53
N GLU A 12 -31.59 14.90 -20.80
CA GLU A 12 -31.01 14.10 -21.90
C GLU A 12 -29.50 13.95 -21.76
N ARG A 13 -28.82 15.02 -21.32
CA ARG A 13 -27.39 14.98 -21.06
C ARG A 13 -27.05 14.02 -19.93
N LEU A 14 -27.82 14.04 -18.84
CA LEU A 14 -27.63 13.13 -17.71
C LEU A 14 -27.80 11.66 -18.16
N ALA A 15 -28.90 11.36 -18.85
CA ALA A 15 -29.17 10.03 -19.37
C ALA A 15 -28.06 9.51 -20.31
N CYS A 16 -27.46 10.38 -21.12
CA CYS A 16 -26.33 10.04 -22.01
C CYS A 16 -25.09 9.57 -21.22
N TYR A 17 -24.77 10.23 -20.11
CA TYR A 17 -23.64 9.83 -19.27
C TYR A 17 -23.90 8.51 -18.55
N ASP A 18 -25.10 8.33 -18.01
CA ASP A 18 -25.49 7.10 -17.32
C ASP A 18 -25.40 5.87 -18.26
N ALA A 19 -25.83 6.03 -19.51
CA ALA A 19 -25.71 4.97 -20.52
C ALA A 19 -24.25 4.58 -20.83
N LEU A 20 -23.34 5.55 -20.90
CA LEU A 20 -21.90 5.27 -21.11
C LEU A 20 -21.28 4.50 -19.94
N VAL A 21 -21.68 4.84 -18.71
CA VAL A 21 -21.22 4.15 -17.50
C VAL A 21 -21.75 2.71 -17.47
N CYS A 22 -23.04 2.51 -17.73
CA CYS A 22 -23.65 1.18 -17.81
C CYS A 22 -22.99 0.30 -18.88
N ALA A 23 -22.74 0.84 -20.08
CA ALA A 23 -22.04 0.12 -21.14
C ALA A 23 -20.60 -0.27 -20.74
N GLY A 24 -19.90 0.59 -20.01
CA GLY A 24 -18.57 0.30 -19.48
C GLY A 24 -18.55 -0.81 -18.43
N ILE A 25 -19.56 -0.86 -17.56
CA ILE A 25 -19.70 -1.89 -16.51
C ILE A 25 -20.02 -3.25 -17.14
N VAL A 26 -20.95 -3.33 -18.08
CA VAL A 26 -21.31 -4.57 -18.79
C VAL A 26 -20.10 -5.13 -19.55
N ALA A 27 -19.40 -4.28 -20.31
CA ALA A 27 -18.21 -4.69 -21.04
C ALA A 27 -17.02 -5.09 -20.13
N ALA A 28 -17.01 -4.66 -18.86
CA ALA A 28 -16.03 -5.09 -17.87
C ALA A 28 -16.42 -6.44 -17.24
N GLN A 29 -17.71 -6.69 -16.99
CA GLN A 29 -18.21 -7.97 -16.48
C GLN A 29 -17.98 -9.12 -17.47
N GLU A 30 -18.18 -8.90 -18.76
CA GLU A 30 -17.90 -9.91 -19.80
C GLU A 30 -16.40 -10.27 -19.88
N ARG A 31 -15.50 -9.30 -19.61
CA ARG A 31 -14.06 -9.56 -19.57
C ARG A 31 -13.62 -10.36 -18.34
N LEU A 32 -14.30 -10.20 -17.21
CA LEU A 32 -14.00 -10.96 -15.98
C LEU A 32 -14.50 -12.41 -16.03
N ALA A 33 -15.40 -12.75 -16.96
CA ALA A 33 -15.93 -14.11 -17.09
C ALA A 33 -14.95 -15.09 -17.76
N TRP A 34 -13.93 -14.60 -18.48
CA TRP A 34 -12.94 -15.45 -19.15
C TRP A 34 -11.72 -15.79 -18.28
N ASP A 35 -11.42 -14.99 -17.25
CA ASP A 35 -10.21 -15.13 -16.43
C ASP A 35 -10.40 -15.98 -15.15
N VAL A 36 -11.55 -16.63 -14.95
CA VAL A 36 -11.79 -17.56 -13.82
C VAL A 36 -11.47 -19.00 -14.24
N GLN A 37 -10.23 -19.24 -14.65
CA GLN A 37 -9.72 -20.60 -14.81
C GLN A 37 -8.20 -20.65 -14.62
N THR A 38 -7.70 -20.25 -13.45
CA THR A 38 -6.40 -20.72 -12.92
C THR A 38 -6.22 -20.39 -11.43
N SER A 39 -6.28 -21.45 -10.61
CA SER A 39 -5.68 -21.66 -9.28
C SER A 39 -6.08 -20.79 -8.05
N PRO A 40 -6.39 -21.39 -6.89
CA PRO A 40 -6.58 -20.67 -5.63
C PRO A 40 -5.21 -20.32 -5.02
N GLY A 41 -4.69 -19.16 -5.38
CA GLY A 41 -3.62 -18.48 -4.66
C GLY A 41 -4.21 -17.32 -3.90
N ASP A 42 -4.11 -17.34 -2.57
CA ASP A 42 -4.60 -16.34 -1.62
C ASP A 42 -4.18 -14.92 -2.05
N ALA A 43 -5.08 -14.25 -2.77
CA ALA A 43 -4.88 -12.88 -3.20
C ALA A 43 -5.21 -11.98 -2.01
N VAL A 44 -4.17 -11.68 -1.23
CA VAL A 44 -4.18 -10.56 -0.28
C VAL A 44 -4.55 -9.31 -1.06
N ARG A 45 -5.84 -8.97 -0.98
CA ARG A 45 -6.39 -7.73 -1.52
C ARG A 45 -5.61 -6.59 -0.87
N PRO A 46 -4.87 -5.75 -1.61
CA PRO A 46 -4.35 -4.54 -1.02
C PRO A 46 -5.58 -3.74 -0.56
N LYS A 47 -5.77 -3.64 0.75
CA LYS A 47 -6.67 -2.64 1.31
C LYS A 47 -6.08 -1.32 0.85
N SER A 48 -6.64 -0.78 -0.22
CA SER A 48 -6.43 0.60 -0.62
C SER A 48 -6.64 1.40 0.65
N SER A 49 -5.55 1.94 1.19
CA SER A 49 -5.59 2.91 2.25
C SER A 49 -6.41 4.06 1.70
N ALA A 50 -7.72 4.02 1.97
CA ALA A 50 -8.56 5.19 1.89
C ALA A 50 -7.81 6.23 2.71
N THR A 51 -7.17 7.17 2.02
CA THR A 51 -6.63 8.35 2.67
C THR A 51 -7.83 8.96 3.35
N ASP A 52 -7.88 8.79 4.66
CA ASP A 52 -8.99 9.14 5.51
C ASP A 52 -9.16 10.65 5.43
N THR A 53 -10.01 11.11 4.51
CA THR A 53 -10.33 12.53 4.30
C THR A 53 -10.81 13.19 5.59
N GLN A 54 -11.26 12.42 6.59
CA GLN A 54 -11.67 12.93 7.89
C GLN A 54 -10.51 13.37 8.79
N SER A 55 -9.28 12.93 8.48
CA SER A 55 -8.07 13.28 9.24
C SER A 55 -7.31 14.49 8.67
N PHE A 56 -7.72 15.00 7.51
CA PHE A 56 -7.10 16.17 6.88
C PHE A 56 -7.40 17.44 7.70
N GLY A 57 -6.35 18.15 8.12
CA GLY A 57 -6.45 19.39 8.90
C GLY A 57 -6.48 19.20 10.42
N LEU A 58 -6.52 17.96 10.93
CA LEU A 58 -6.39 17.69 12.36
C LEU A 58 -4.92 17.75 12.79
N SER A 59 -4.65 18.39 13.94
CA SER A 59 -3.33 18.31 14.57
C SER A 59 -3.07 16.88 15.10
N PRO A 60 -1.81 16.44 15.27
CA PRO A 60 -1.51 15.10 15.78
C PRO A 60 -2.16 14.76 17.13
N ARG A 61 -2.54 15.76 17.93
CA ARG A 61 -3.26 15.60 19.20
C ARG A 61 -4.75 15.29 19.00
N GLN A 62 -5.32 15.66 17.87
CA GLN A 62 -6.73 15.51 17.52
C GLN A 62 -7.02 14.26 16.68
N LEU A 63 -5.98 13.57 16.17
CA LEU A 63 -6.17 12.29 15.51
C LEU A 63 -6.62 11.24 16.54
N PRO A 64 -7.65 10.42 16.23
CA PRO A 64 -8.00 9.28 17.07
C PRO A 64 -6.77 8.37 17.23
N ALA A 65 -6.60 7.82 18.44
CA ALA A 65 -5.51 6.90 18.73
C ALA A 65 -5.51 5.78 17.70
N THR A 66 -4.51 5.75 16.83
CA THR A 66 -4.36 4.70 15.82
C THR A 66 -4.32 3.36 16.57
N PRO A 67 -5.13 2.35 16.19
CA PRO A 67 -5.12 1.07 16.88
C PRO A 67 -3.68 0.59 17.02
N GLU A 68 -3.26 0.27 18.25
CA GLU A 68 -1.90 -0.17 18.53
C GLU A 68 -1.61 -1.42 17.70
N GLY A 69 -0.86 -1.25 16.61
CA GLY A 69 -0.33 -2.36 15.84
C GLY A 69 0.61 -3.24 16.70
N PRO A 70 1.02 -4.39 16.17
CA PRO A 70 1.92 -5.30 16.89
C PRO A 70 3.18 -4.58 17.37
N LYS A 71 3.49 -4.70 18.67
CA LYS A 71 4.66 -4.08 19.30
C LYS A 71 5.99 -4.61 18.75
N LEU A 72 5.95 -5.83 18.21
CA LEU A 72 7.09 -6.57 17.67
C LEU A 72 6.64 -7.38 16.45
N ILE A 73 7.42 -7.35 15.39
CA ILE A 73 7.25 -8.15 14.17
C ILE A 73 8.55 -8.91 13.93
N LYS A 74 8.46 -10.22 13.72
CA LYS A 74 9.57 -11.05 13.23
C LYS A 74 9.23 -11.47 11.81
N ALA A 75 10.20 -11.33 10.91
CA ALA A 75 10.01 -11.57 9.49
C ALA A 75 11.33 -11.96 8.83
N LEU A 76 11.25 -12.63 7.69
CA LEU A 76 12.39 -12.93 6.84
C LEU A 76 12.51 -11.89 5.72
N VAL A 77 13.75 -11.55 5.39
CA VAL A 77 14.04 -10.68 4.24
C VAL A 77 13.79 -11.44 2.95
N THR A 78 12.95 -10.92 2.08
CA THR A 78 12.70 -11.48 0.74
C THR A 78 13.48 -10.74 -0.34
N ARG A 79 13.66 -9.43 -0.17
CA ARG A 79 14.37 -8.58 -1.13
C ARG A 79 15.05 -7.41 -0.45
N VAL A 80 16.22 -7.02 -0.97
CA VAL A 80 16.94 -5.82 -0.57
C VAL A 80 17.33 -5.06 -1.83
N THR A 81 17.06 -3.77 -1.86
CA THR A 81 17.41 -2.86 -2.95
C THR A 81 17.93 -1.56 -2.36
N VAL A 82 18.77 -0.84 -3.11
CA VAL A 82 19.26 0.48 -2.72
C VAL A 82 18.73 1.48 -3.73
N ASP A 83 18.14 2.57 -3.25
CA ASP A 83 17.66 3.65 -4.12
C ASP A 83 18.81 4.56 -4.58
N ARG A 84 18.51 5.48 -5.50
CA ARG A 84 19.51 6.44 -5.99
C ARG A 84 20.01 7.43 -4.92
N ALA A 85 19.28 7.57 -3.82
CA ALA A 85 19.64 8.43 -2.68
C ALA A 85 20.46 7.67 -1.63
N GLY A 86 20.73 6.38 -1.84
CA GLY A 86 21.49 5.53 -0.91
C GLY A 86 20.66 4.97 0.25
N ASN A 87 19.32 5.09 0.22
CA ASN A 87 18.47 4.41 1.19
C ASN A 87 18.31 2.95 0.82
N VAL A 88 18.35 2.09 1.82
CA VAL A 88 18.06 0.66 1.65
C VAL A 88 16.55 0.48 1.74
N LEU A 89 15.97 -0.15 0.74
CA LEU A 89 14.58 -0.62 0.71
C LEU A 89 14.58 -2.14 0.83
N MET A 90 13.91 -2.62 1.87
CA MET A 90 13.83 -4.02 2.24
C MET A 90 12.39 -4.51 2.23
N SER A 91 12.15 -5.61 1.51
CA SER A 91 10.88 -6.33 1.49
C SER A 91 10.97 -7.56 2.37
N LEU A 92 9.87 -7.84 3.06
CA LEU A 92 9.74 -8.94 4.01
C LEU A 92 8.77 -10.01 3.51
N ASP A 93 8.85 -11.20 4.08
CA ASP A 93 7.97 -12.35 3.80
C ASP A 93 6.50 -12.09 4.11
N ASN A 94 6.22 -11.25 5.11
CA ASN A 94 4.88 -10.80 5.48
C ASN A 94 4.30 -9.72 4.53
N GLY A 95 4.98 -9.44 3.41
CA GLY A 95 4.55 -8.46 2.40
C GLY A 95 4.80 -7.00 2.76
N GLN A 96 5.42 -6.70 3.90
CA GLN A 96 5.76 -5.32 4.28
C GLN A 96 7.05 -4.85 3.63
N SER A 97 7.13 -3.55 3.35
CA SER A 97 8.35 -2.91 2.85
C SER A 97 8.81 -1.79 3.78
N TRP A 98 10.09 -1.82 4.11
CA TRP A 98 10.73 -0.91 5.06
C TRP A 98 11.95 -0.25 4.45
N THR A 99 12.16 1.02 4.78
CA THR A 99 13.34 1.79 4.35
C THR A 99 14.14 2.30 5.53
N PHE A 100 15.46 2.32 5.40
CA PHE A 100 16.38 2.89 6.37
C PHE A 100 17.64 3.42 5.65
N ASN A 101 18.32 4.35 6.30
CA ASN A 101 19.56 4.94 5.78
C ASN A 101 20.76 4.29 6.47
N ASP A 102 21.31 3.25 5.85
CA ASP A 102 22.59 2.64 6.22
C ASP A 102 23.13 1.86 5.02
N GLN A 103 24.15 2.41 4.36
CA GLN A 103 24.74 1.82 3.15
C GLN A 103 25.62 0.59 3.45
N ASP A 104 26.09 0.45 4.69
CA ASP A 104 26.93 -0.66 5.15
C ASP A 104 26.11 -1.86 5.65
N ALA A 105 24.78 -1.76 5.53
CA ALA A 105 23.87 -2.80 5.93
C ALA A 105 23.83 -3.94 4.89
N LEU A 106 24.65 -4.96 5.15
CA LEU A 106 24.71 -6.16 4.33
C LEU A 106 23.60 -7.14 4.74
N PHE A 107 22.44 -6.98 4.12
CA PHE A 107 21.31 -7.91 4.25
C PHE A 107 21.24 -8.86 3.06
N ARG A 108 20.89 -10.12 3.32
CA ARG A 108 20.65 -11.13 2.30
C ARG A 108 19.20 -11.61 2.37
N PRO A 109 18.60 -11.98 1.22
CA PRO A 109 17.35 -12.73 1.25
C PRO A 109 17.49 -13.99 2.12
N GLY A 110 16.54 -14.21 3.02
CA GLY A 110 16.54 -15.28 4.03
C GLY A 110 16.99 -14.83 5.42
N ASP A 111 17.55 -13.63 5.59
CA ASP A 111 17.95 -13.14 6.91
C ASP A 111 16.73 -12.89 7.80
N SER A 112 16.81 -13.30 9.06
CA SER A 112 15.77 -13.02 10.06
C SER A 112 15.96 -11.63 10.65
N VAL A 113 14.91 -10.81 10.57
CA VAL A 113 14.88 -9.46 11.14
C VAL A 113 13.74 -9.31 12.14
N THR A 114 13.95 -8.45 13.12
CA THR A 114 12.96 -8.11 14.13
C THR A 114 12.70 -6.61 14.10
N ILE A 115 11.45 -6.21 13.91
CA ILE A 115 11.02 -4.81 13.90
C ILE A 115 10.22 -4.53 15.14
N ARG A 116 10.62 -3.53 15.91
CA ARG A 116 9.91 -3.09 17.11
C ARG A 116 9.57 -1.62 17.05
N ARG A 117 8.48 -1.25 17.71
CA ARG A 117 8.16 0.17 17.93
C ARG A 117 9.14 0.76 18.95
N ALA A 118 9.65 1.95 18.65
CA ALA A 118 10.48 2.75 19.54
C ALA A 118 9.70 3.99 19.99
N ALA A 119 10.34 4.84 20.79
CA ALA A 119 9.72 6.07 21.26
C ALA A 119 9.32 6.98 20.08
N LEU A 120 8.29 7.80 20.31
CA LEU A 120 7.82 8.83 19.36
C LEU A 120 7.37 8.28 17.99
N GLY A 121 6.86 7.04 17.95
CA GLY A 121 6.34 6.44 16.72
C GLY A 121 7.42 6.03 15.70
N SER A 122 8.69 6.02 16.10
CA SER A 122 9.77 5.46 15.29
C SER A 122 9.75 3.93 15.33
N PHE A 123 10.37 3.29 14.35
CA PHE A 123 10.56 1.83 14.33
C PHE A 123 12.05 1.51 14.31
N LEU A 124 12.42 0.48 15.06
CA LEU A 124 13.76 -0.05 15.09
C LEU A 124 13.77 -1.44 14.47
N LEU A 125 14.62 -1.63 13.49
CA LEU A 125 14.87 -2.90 12.85
C LEU A 125 16.17 -3.48 13.38
N THR A 126 16.13 -4.70 13.90
CA THR A 126 17.28 -5.39 14.47
C THR A 126 17.57 -6.65 13.68
N ALA A 127 18.85 -6.83 13.35
CA ALA A 127 19.38 -7.98 12.63
C ALA A 127 20.70 -8.40 13.27
N GLY A 128 20.70 -9.57 13.91
CA GLY A 128 21.82 -10.00 14.75
C GLY A 128 22.15 -8.96 15.82
N ARG A 129 23.34 -8.35 15.73
CA ARG A 129 23.85 -7.33 16.68
C ARG A 129 23.61 -5.88 16.22
N ARG A 130 23.13 -5.67 15.00
CA ARG A 130 22.94 -4.32 14.43
C ARG A 130 21.48 -3.91 14.54
N SER A 131 21.26 -2.61 14.74
CA SER A 131 19.93 -2.02 14.80
C SER A 131 19.86 -0.73 13.99
N TYR A 132 18.78 -0.57 13.24
CA TYR A 132 18.58 0.49 12.26
C TYR A 132 17.26 1.21 12.53
N ARG A 133 17.23 2.53 12.37
CA ARG A 133 15.96 3.27 12.37
C ARG A 133 15.28 3.09 11.03
N ALA A 134 14.14 2.43 11.02
CA ALA A 134 13.40 2.10 9.82
C ALA A 134 12.07 2.86 9.75
N ARG A 135 11.62 3.11 8.52
CA ARG A 135 10.32 3.68 8.20
C ARG A 135 9.57 2.72 7.29
N ARG A 136 8.28 2.52 7.55
CA ARG A 136 7.43 1.71 6.69
C ARG A 136 7.07 2.46 5.42
N VAL A 137 7.14 1.78 4.28
CA VAL A 137 6.79 2.31 2.96
C VAL A 137 5.49 1.69 2.45
N GLN A 138 5.27 0.38 2.70
CA GLN A 138 4.06 -0.37 2.32
C GLN A 138 3.70 -1.40 3.42
#